data_AF-A0A3M1PYV6-F1
#
_entry.id   AF-A0A3M1PYV6-F1
#
_cell.length_a   1.000
_cell.length_b   1.000
_cell.length_c   1.000
_cell.angle_alpha   90.00
_cell.angle_beta   90.00
_cell.angle_gamma   90.00
#
_symmetry.space_group_name_H-M   'P 1'
#
loop_
_entity.id
_entity.type
_entity.pdbx_description
1 polymer ?
#
loop_
_entity_poly.entity_id
_entity_poly.type
_entity_poly.pdbx_seq_one_letter_code
_entity_poly.pdbx_strand_id
1 'polypeptide(L)'
;PVLVQIPVFFALYKVLFVTIEMRHQPGLFWVKDLSAPDHFTIVNLFGLIPWDPPGFLAIGLWPILMALAMFLQQRLNPPAAEPVQQKIMMAMPFVFMFIMARFPAGLVMYWTWNTILSAIQQWVIMRQDLERHGRAGRT
;
A
#
# COMPACT_ATOMS: atom_id res chain seq x y z
N PRO A 1 -14.65 2.61 -9.58
CA PRO A 1 -13.59 2.94 -8.59
C PRO A 1 -12.28 3.43 -9.23
N VAL A 2 -11.63 2.65 -10.10
CA VAL A 2 -10.31 2.97 -10.69
C VAL A 2 -10.31 4.31 -11.45
N LEU A 3 -11.37 4.61 -12.21
CA LEU A 3 -11.52 5.88 -12.94
C LEU A 3 -11.47 7.12 -12.02
N VAL A 4 -11.96 7.01 -10.79
CA VAL A 4 -11.90 8.09 -9.79
C VAL A 4 -10.57 8.05 -9.03
N GLN A 5 -9.99 6.87 -8.84
CA GLN A 5 -8.71 6.69 -8.16
C GLN A 5 -7.55 7.33 -8.94
N ILE A 6 -7.54 7.21 -10.28
CA ILE A 6 -6.45 7.72 -11.12
C ILE A 6 -6.25 9.24 -10.95
N PRO A 7 -7.28 10.10 -11.07
CA PRO A 7 -7.15 11.54 -10.81
C PRO A 7 -6.66 11.85 -9.39
N VAL A 8 -7.15 11.16 -8.37
CA VAL A 8 -6.75 11.38 -6.96
C VAL A 8 -5.27 11.02 -6.77
N PHE A 9 -4.84 9.88 -7.30
CA PHE A 9 -3.44 9.46 -7.28
C PHE A 9 -2.54 10.48 -7.98
N PHE A 10 -2.94 10.93 -9.18
CA PHE A 10 -2.18 11.92 -9.94
C PHE A 10 -2.07 13.25 -9.20
N ALA A 11 -3.18 13.74 -8.62
CA ALA A 11 -3.20 14.97 -7.83
C ALA A 11 -2.25 14.86 -6.62
N LEU A 12 -2.33 13.77 -5.86
CA LEU A 12 -1.47 13.56 -4.70
C LEU A 12 0.02 13.46 -5.10
N TYR A 13 0.32 12.70 -6.15
CA TYR A 13 1.67 12.62 -6.72
C TYR A 13 2.20 14.01 -7.11
N LYS A 14 1.39 14.80 -7.81
CA LYS A 14 1.78 16.15 -8.23
C LYS A 14 1.98 17.08 -7.03
N VAL A 15 1.13 17.03 -6.01
CA VAL A 15 1.30 17.84 -4.80
C VAL A 15 2.61 17.50 -4.12
N LEU A 16 2.86 16.22 -3.83
CA LEU A 16 4.10 15.79 -3.16
C LEU A 16 5.35 16.14 -3.95
N PHE A 17 5.29 16.13 -5.29
CA PHE A 17 6.45 16.40 -6.13
C PHE A 17 6.68 17.89 -6.40
N VAL A 18 5.62 18.70 -6.50
CA VAL A 18 5.69 20.08 -7.00
C VAL A 18 5.67 21.11 -5.88
N THR A 19 4.97 20.86 -4.77
CA THR A 19 4.87 21.86 -3.71
C THR A 19 6.15 21.91 -2.88
N ILE A 20 6.65 23.12 -2.65
CA ILE A 20 7.87 23.35 -1.85
C ILE A 20 7.61 22.95 -0.39
N GLU A 21 6.39 23.12 0.09
CA GLU A 21 5.97 22.79 1.46
C GLU A 21 6.07 21.30 1.81
N MET A 22 6.01 20.41 0.82
CA MET A 22 6.12 18.97 1.05
C MET A 22 7.58 18.49 1.05
N ARG A 23 8.52 19.32 0.58
CA ARG A 23 9.95 19.00 0.66
C ARG A 23 10.41 19.06 2.10
N HIS A 24 11.13 18.03 2.52
CA HIS A 24 11.64 17.89 3.88
C HIS A 24 10.54 17.95 4.96
N GLN A 25 9.28 17.75 4.56
CA GLN A 25 8.18 17.72 5.49
C GLN A 25 8.19 16.35 6.19
N PRO A 26 8.33 16.31 7.53
CA PRO A 26 8.27 15.05 8.26
C PRO A 26 6.88 14.44 8.13
N GLY A 27 6.87 13.14 7.85
CA GLY A 27 5.67 12.34 7.74
C GLY A 27 5.33 11.63 9.05
N LEU A 28 4.57 10.53 8.91
CA LEU A 28 4.23 9.65 10.02
C LEU A 28 5.42 8.71 10.32
N PHE A 29 5.62 8.40 11.61
CA PHE A 29 6.66 7.48 12.10
C PHE A 29 8.09 7.94 11.77
N TRP A 30 8.83 7.18 10.95
CA TRP A 30 10.25 7.41 10.62
C TRP A 30 10.47 8.29 9.39
N VAL A 31 9.41 8.66 8.67
CA VAL A 31 9.51 9.40 7.42
C VAL A 31 9.93 10.83 7.70
N LYS A 32 11.11 11.21 7.21
CA LYS A 32 11.66 12.56 7.35
C LYS A 32 11.30 13.49 6.18
N ASP A 33 10.88 12.93 5.05
CA ASP A 33 10.52 13.68 3.86
C ASP A 33 9.39 12.95 3.10
N LEU A 34 8.22 13.57 3.00
CA LEU A 34 7.07 13.02 2.29
C LEU A 34 7.22 13.05 0.76
N SER A 35 8.06 13.94 0.25
CA SER A 35 8.29 14.16 -1.20
C SER A 35 9.38 13.24 -1.78
N ALA A 36 10.24 12.69 -0.93
CA ALA A 36 11.29 11.75 -1.31
C ALA A 36 10.85 10.29 -1.12
N PRO A 37 11.51 9.32 -1.77
CA PRO A 37 11.32 7.90 -1.46
C PRO A 37 11.58 7.58 0.02
N ASP A 38 11.08 6.44 0.51
CA ASP A 38 11.35 6.00 1.88
C ASP A 38 12.76 5.38 1.99
N HIS A 39 13.68 6.10 2.63
CA HIS A 39 15.07 5.66 2.83
C HIS A 39 15.23 4.73 4.04
N PHE A 40 14.17 4.45 4.79
CA PHE A 40 14.19 3.54 5.93
C PHE A 40 14.11 2.09 5.44
N THR A 41 15.25 1.56 4.99
CA THR A 41 15.33 0.25 4.36
C THR A 41 15.87 -0.80 5.33
N ILE A 42 15.61 -2.08 5.07
CA ILE A 42 16.22 -3.17 5.85
C ILE A 42 17.76 -3.18 5.66
N VAL A 43 18.23 -2.85 4.45
CA VAL A 43 19.64 -3.00 4.05
C VAL A 43 20.53 -1.94 4.72
N ASN A 44 20.02 -0.72 4.93
CA ASN A 44 20.71 0.30 5.73
C ASN A 44 20.42 0.22 7.23
N LEU A 45 19.97 -0.95 7.70
CA LEU A 45 19.56 -1.20 9.08
C LEU A 45 18.62 -0.11 9.59
N PHE A 46 17.56 0.16 8.83
CA PHE A 46 16.54 1.14 9.22
C PHE A 46 17.14 2.55 9.39
N GLY A 47 18.04 2.93 8.48
CA GLY A 47 18.74 4.22 8.52
C GLY A 47 19.80 4.35 9.61
N LEU A 48 20.17 3.28 10.31
CA LEU A 48 21.26 3.29 11.29
C LEU A 48 22.63 3.40 10.63
N ILE A 49 22.80 2.84 9.43
CA ILE A 49 24.02 2.99 8.65
C ILE A 49 23.82 4.13 7.64
N PRO A 50 24.68 5.16 7.60
CA PRO A 50 24.55 6.31 6.71
C PRO A 50 24.97 5.97 5.28
N TRP A 51 24.25 5.06 4.64
CA TRP A 51 24.39 4.76 3.22
C TRP A 51 23.01 4.58 2.59
N ASP A 52 22.90 4.98 1.33
CA ASP A 52 21.68 4.85 0.54
C ASP A 52 21.82 3.66 -0.42
N PRO A 53 20.99 2.61 -0.25
CA PRO A 53 21.01 1.47 -1.16
C PRO A 53 20.67 1.88 -2.60
N PRO A 54 21.39 1.39 -3.62
CA PRO A 54 21.09 1.71 -5.00
C PRO A 54 19.95 0.85 -5.56
N GLY A 55 19.11 1.45 -6.40
CA GLY A 55 18.21 0.74 -7.30
C GLY A 55 17.19 -0.16 -6.58
N PHE A 56 17.18 -1.45 -6.92
CA PHE A 56 16.20 -2.41 -6.41
C PHE A 56 16.44 -2.82 -4.95
N LEU A 57 17.58 -2.46 -4.36
CA LEU A 57 17.88 -2.68 -2.95
C LEU A 57 17.25 -1.58 -2.06
N ALA A 58 16.85 -0.46 -2.65
CA ALA A 58 16.25 0.69 -1.98
C ALA A 58 14.76 0.45 -1.66
N ILE A 59 14.45 -0.64 -0.95
CA ILE A 59 13.08 -0.96 -0.56
C ILE A 59 12.86 -0.41 0.84
N GLY A 60 12.15 0.72 0.90
CA GLY A 60 11.70 1.31 2.16
C GLY A 60 10.69 0.42 2.89
N LEU A 61 10.54 0.66 4.19
CA LEU A 61 9.60 -0.06 5.03
C LEU A 61 8.14 0.20 4.62
N TRP A 62 7.80 1.42 4.16
CA TRP A 62 6.45 1.72 3.67
C TRP A 62 5.99 0.86 2.48
N PRO A 63 6.78 0.71 1.39
CA PRO A 63 6.45 -0.23 0.31
C PRO A 63 6.23 -1.67 0.78
N ILE A 64 6.99 -2.13 1.79
CA ILE A 64 6.82 -3.47 2.37
C ILE A 64 5.48 -3.57 3.11
N LEU A 65 5.16 -2.58 3.94
CA LEU A 65 3.88 -2.51 4.66
C LEU A 65 2.70 -2.41 3.68
N MET A 66 2.86 -1.66 2.59
CA MET A 66 1.89 -1.59 1.51
C MET A 66 1.66 -2.96 0.88
N ALA A 67 2.73 -3.68 0.52
CA ALA A 67 2.63 -5.01 -0.07
C ALA A 67 1.93 -6.00 0.88
N LEU A 68 2.24 -5.93 2.18
CA LEU A 68 1.57 -6.72 3.20
C LEU A 68 0.08 -6.37 3.30
N ALA A 69 -0.27 -5.08 3.33
CA ALA A 69 -1.66 -4.63 3.37
C ALA A 69 -2.44 -5.10 2.14
N MET A 70 -1.86 -4.98 0.94
CA MET A 70 -2.45 -5.48 -0.30
C MET A 70 -2.62 -6.99 -0.28
N PHE A 71 -1.62 -7.73 0.20
CA PHE A 71 -1.70 -9.17 0.31
C PHE A 71 -2.79 -9.63 1.27
N LEU A 72 -2.94 -8.97 2.42
CA LEU A 72 -4.03 -9.22 3.37
C LEU A 72 -5.40 -8.87 2.78
N GLN A 73 -5.51 -7.74 2.08
CA GLN A 73 -6.73 -7.34 1.39
C GLN A 73 -7.14 -8.37 0.33
N GLN A 74 -6.19 -8.89 -0.45
CA GLN A 74 -6.46 -9.91 -1.46
C GLN A 74 -7.06 -11.18 -0.86
N ARG A 75 -6.70 -11.54 0.37
CA ARG A 75 -7.29 -12.70 1.07
C ARG A 75 -8.74 -12.48 1.51
N LEU A 76 -9.22 -11.24 1.52
CA LEU A 76 -10.63 -10.93 1.76
C LEU A 76 -11.46 -11.00 0.47
N ASN A 77 -10.82 -10.98 -0.70
CA ASN A 77 -11.48 -11.10 -1.99
C ASN A 77 -11.69 -12.57 -2.36
N PRO A 78 -12.83 -12.92 -3.00
CA PRO A 78 -13.02 -14.25 -3.55
C PRO A 78 -11.88 -14.64 -4.49
N PRO A 79 -11.28 -15.84 -4.34
CA PRO A 79 -10.19 -16.27 -5.21
C PRO A 79 -10.69 -16.43 -6.65
N ALA A 80 -9.83 -16.08 -7.62
CA ALA A 80 -10.13 -16.29 -9.04
C ALA A 80 -10.39 -17.78 -9.33
N ALA A 81 -11.28 -18.10 -10.28
CA ALA A 81 -11.62 -19.48 -10.61
C ALA A 81 -10.44 -20.28 -11.19
N GLU A 82 -9.57 -19.61 -11.97
CA GLU A 82 -8.44 -20.24 -12.67
C GLU A 82 -7.11 -20.15 -11.87
N PRO A 83 -6.33 -21.24 -11.75
CA PRO A 83 -5.13 -21.29 -10.92
C PRO A 83 -4.00 -20.37 -11.42
N VAL A 84 -3.92 -20.10 -12.72
CA VAL A 84 -2.93 -19.16 -13.28
C VAL A 84 -3.22 -17.73 -12.84
N GLN A 85 -4.48 -17.31 -12.88
CA GLN A 85 -4.89 -15.96 -12.46
C GLN A 85 -4.64 -15.75 -10.96
N GLN A 86 -4.90 -16.77 -10.13
CA GLN A 86 -4.60 -16.73 -8.70
C GLN A 86 -3.11 -16.43 -8.44
N LYS A 87 -2.20 -17.16 -9.09
CA LYS A 87 -0.74 -16.97 -8.95
C LYS A 87 -0.30 -15.56 -9.33
N ILE A 88 -0.86 -15.02 -10.42
CA ILE A 88 -0.58 -13.65 -10.85
C ILE A 88 -1.04 -12.66 -9.78
N MET A 89 -2.27 -12.78 -9.29
CA MET A 89 -2.81 -11.90 -8.24
C MET A 89 -1.95 -11.92 -6.98
N MET A 90 -1.50 -13.10 -6.56
CA MET A 90 -0.63 -13.26 -5.38
C MET A 90 0.76 -12.65 -5.57
N ALA A 91 1.26 -12.55 -6.81
CA ALA A 91 2.52 -11.89 -7.14
C ALA A 91 2.38 -10.36 -7.22
N MET A 92 1.19 -9.84 -7.55
CA MET A 92 0.96 -8.40 -7.75
C MET A 92 1.43 -7.51 -6.59
N PRO A 93 1.15 -7.82 -5.30
CA PRO A 93 1.61 -6.99 -4.18
C PRO A 93 3.13 -6.83 -4.16
N PHE A 94 3.88 -7.90 -4.47
CA PHE A 94 5.34 -7.88 -4.50
C PHE A 94 5.86 -7.08 -5.69
N VAL A 95 5.28 -7.25 -6.88
CA VAL A 95 5.65 -6.45 -8.05
C VAL A 95 5.40 -4.96 -7.78
N PHE A 96 4.24 -4.65 -7.20
CA PHE A 96 3.87 -3.27 -6.88
C PHE A 96 4.75 -2.65 -5.79
N MET A 97 5.24 -3.45 -4.84
CA MET A 97 6.27 -3.04 -3.87
C MET A 97 7.51 -2.44 -4.55
N PHE A 98 8.09 -3.15 -5.54
CA PHE A 98 9.29 -2.67 -6.25
C PHE A 98 9.02 -1.43 -7.10
N ILE A 99 7.82 -1.34 -7.69
CA ILE A 99 7.41 -0.17 -8.47
C ILE A 99 7.26 1.04 -7.55
N MET A 100 6.53 0.89 -6.44
CA MET A 100 6.23 1.97 -5.50
C MET A 100 7.43 2.39 -4.64
N ALA A 101 8.45 1.56 -4.50
CA ALA A 101 9.66 1.90 -3.74
C ALA A 101 10.39 3.16 -4.25
N ARG A 102 10.19 3.53 -5.52
CA ARG A 102 10.81 4.72 -6.14
C ARG A 102 9.93 5.97 -6.07
N PHE A 103 8.70 5.83 -5.59
CA PHE A 103 7.76 6.96 -5.49
C PHE A 103 7.90 7.67 -4.14
N PRO A 104 7.44 8.94 -4.05
CA PRO A 104 7.42 9.67 -2.79
C PRO A 104 6.76 8.88 -1.66
N ALA A 105 7.36 8.87 -0.48
CA ALA A 105 6.88 8.11 0.68
C ALA A 105 5.43 8.48 1.03
N GLY A 106 5.06 9.77 0.92
CA GLY A 106 3.68 10.22 1.14
C GLY A 106 2.65 9.55 0.23
N LEU A 107 3.03 9.23 -1.02
CA LEU A 107 2.16 8.55 -1.97
C LEU A 107 1.94 7.09 -1.56
N VAL A 108 3.01 6.41 -1.16
CA VAL A 108 2.98 5.01 -0.71
C VAL A 108 2.20 4.89 0.61
N MET A 109 2.40 5.85 1.52
CA MET A 109 1.63 5.95 2.77
C MET A 109 0.14 6.08 2.53
N TYR A 110 -0.27 7.00 1.64
CA TYR A 110 -1.68 7.16 1.26
C TYR A 110 -2.26 5.86 0.70
N TRP A 111 -1.55 5.22 -0.23
CA TRP A 111 -2.00 3.97 -0.84
C TRP A 111 -2.17 2.87 0.21
N THR A 112 -1.20 2.75 1.11
CA THR A 112 -1.22 1.79 2.22
C THR A 112 -2.45 2.02 3.11
N TRP A 113 -2.70 3.27 3.51
CA TRP A 113 -3.83 3.61 4.36
C TRP A 113 -5.16 3.34 3.67
N ASN A 114 -5.30 3.74 2.41
CA ASN A 114 -6.48 3.44 1.59
C ASN A 114 -6.73 1.92 1.52
N THR A 115 -5.68 1.14 1.30
CA THR A 115 -5.75 -0.33 1.23
C THR A 115 -6.22 -0.93 2.56
N ILE A 116 -5.66 -0.46 3.69
CA ILE A 116 -6.05 -0.91 5.03
C ILE A 116 -7.52 -0.58 5.32
N LEU A 117 -7.94 0.67 5.08
CA LEU A 117 -9.34 1.09 5.29
C LEU A 117 -10.30 0.30 4.42
N SER A 118 -9.95 0.08 3.16
CA SER A 118 -10.75 -0.72 2.23
C SER A 118 -10.85 -2.18 2.67
N ALA A 119 -9.75 -2.76 3.16
CA ALA A 119 -9.74 -4.11 3.71
C ALA A 119 -10.62 -4.22 4.96
N ILE A 120 -10.53 -3.25 5.88
CA ILE A 120 -11.39 -3.19 7.07
C ILE A 120 -12.87 -3.08 6.66
N GLN A 121 -13.19 -2.18 5.73
CA GLN A 121 -14.55 -2.01 5.22
C GLN A 121 -15.07 -3.34 4.65
N GLN A 122 -14.27 -4.00 3.81
CA GLN A 122 -14.65 -5.28 3.21
C GLN A 122 -14.83 -6.38 4.27
N TRP A 123 -13.96 -6.43 5.27
CA TRP A 123 -14.09 -7.37 6.38
C TRP A 123 -15.38 -7.14 7.18
N VAL A 124 -15.74 -5.88 7.47
CA VAL A 124 -16.99 -5.54 8.15
C VAL A 124 -18.20 -5.97 7.33
N ILE A 125 -18.22 -5.71 6.01
CA ILE A 125 -19.31 -6.11 5.13
C ILE A 125 -19.48 -7.64 5.12
N MET A 126 -18.39 -8.39 4.94
CA MET A 126 -18.44 -9.85 4.92
C MET A 126 -18.97 -10.43 6.23
N ARG A 127 -18.58 -9.85 7.37
CA ARG A 127 -19.10 -10.24 8.69
C ARG A 127 -20.60 -9.98 8.81
N GLN A 128 -21.07 -8.82 8.35
CA GLN A 128 -22.50 -8.47 8.35
C GLN A 128 -23.31 -9.41 7.46
N ASP A 129 -22.79 -9.77 6.29
CA ASP A 129 -23.46 -10.69 5.36
C ASP A 129 -23.60 -12.09 5.95
N LEU A 130 -22.56 -12.61 6.62
CA LEU A 130 -22.61 -13.89 7.34
C LEU A 130 -23.68 -13.88 8.44
N GLU A 131 -23.77 -12.81 9.22
CA GLU A 131 -24.78 -12.68 10.28
C GLU A 131 -26.22 -12.62 9.73
N ARG A 132 -26.42 -11.97 8.57
CA ARG A 132 -27.74 -11.90 7.91
C ARG A 132 -28.20 -13.27 7.41
N HIS A 133 -27.34 -14.01 6.72
CA HIS A 133 -27.67 -15.34 6.19
C HIS A 133 -27.82 -16.39 7.30
N GLY A 134 -27.01 -16.31 8.37
CA GLY A 134 -27.15 -17.19 9.53
C GLY A 134 -28.45 -17.00 10.32
N ARG A 135 -29.07 -15.81 10.26
CA ARG A 135 -30.40 -15.54 10.84
C ARG A 135 -31.53 -16.03 9.93
N ALA A 136 -31.38 -15.89 8.62
CA ALA A 136 -32.39 -16.32 7.63
C ALA A 136 -32.54 -17.86 7.55
N GLY A 137 -31.50 -18.64 7.85
CA GLY A 137 -31.57 -20.10 7.89
C GLY A 137 -32.17 -20.72 9.16
N ARG A 138 -32.63 -19.89 10.12
CA ARG A 138 -33.20 -20.34 11.40
C ARG A 138 -34.70 -20.05 11.55
N THR A 139 -35.35 -19.51 10.52
CA THR A 139 -36.80 -19.26 10.42
C THR A 139 -37.39 -20.15 9.35
#